data_AF-A0A1V3H971-F1
#
_entry.id   AF-A0A1V3H971-F1
#
_cell.length_a   1.000
_cell.length_b   1.000
_cell.length_c   1.000
_cell.angle_alpha   90.00
_cell.angle_beta   90.00
_cell.angle_gamma   90.00
#
_symmetry.space_group_name_H-M   'P 1'
#
loop_
_entity.id
_entity.type
_entity.pdbx_description
1 polymer ?
#
loop_
_entity_poly.entity_id
_entity_poly.type
_entity_poly.pdbx_seq_one_letter_code
_entity_poly.pdbx_strand_id
1 'polypeptide(L)' 'MSDPHASTPSALENAPDDVKLAVDLIYLLENHAIDPDTALSAIEMVRRDLLAKKNSPP' A
#
# COMPACT_ATOMS: atom_id res chain seq x y z
N MET A 1 34.89 -11.61 -13.58
CA MET A 1 33.50 -12.10 -13.62
C MET A 1 32.64 -10.93 -13.20
N SER A 2 31.89 -10.34 -14.12
CA SER A 2 30.90 -9.32 -13.77
C SER A 2 29.62 -10.07 -13.45
N ASP A 3 29.23 -10.10 -12.18
CA ASP A 3 27.95 -10.70 -11.77
C ASP A 3 26.79 -9.94 -12.46
N PRO A 4 25.97 -10.59 -13.30
CA PRO A 4 24.82 -9.95 -13.94
C PRO A 4 23.64 -9.72 -12.97
N HIS A 5 23.79 -10.01 -11.68
CA HIS A 5 22.76 -9.82 -10.65
C HIS A 5 22.92 -8.54 -9.80
N ALA A 6 23.86 -7.65 -10.13
CA ALA A 6 24.05 -6.40 -9.40
C ALA A 6 23.13 -5.24 -9.86
N SER A 7 21.90 -5.52 -10.31
CA SER A 7 21.00 -4.47 -10.82
C SER A 7 19.51 -4.78 -10.62
N THR A 8 19.04 -4.69 -9.38
CA THR A 8 17.72 -4.12 -9.06
C THR A 8 17.73 -3.70 -7.59
N PRO A 9 18.01 -2.43 -7.23
CA PRO A 9 17.36 -1.87 -6.05
C PRO A 9 15.87 -2.14 -6.24
N SER A 10 15.24 -2.81 -5.28
CA SER A 10 13.88 -3.32 -5.43
C SER A 10 13.00 -2.16 -5.89
N ALA A 11 12.21 -2.34 -6.96
CA ALA A 11 11.46 -1.25 -7.59
C ALA A 11 10.56 -0.46 -6.61
N LEU A 12 10.31 -1.04 -5.43
CA LEU A 12 9.70 -0.43 -4.26
C LEU A 12 10.51 0.68 -3.59
N GLU A 13 11.85 0.64 -3.53
CA GLU A 13 12.66 1.63 -2.81
C GLU A 13 12.55 3.04 -3.42
N ASN A 14 12.41 3.10 -4.74
CA ASN A 14 12.26 4.34 -5.51
C ASN A 14 10.80 4.66 -5.88
N ALA A 15 9.83 3.85 -5.45
CA ALA A 15 8.43 4.09 -5.74
C ALA A 15 7.89 5.30 -4.95
N PRO A 16 6.86 6.00 -5.48
CA PRO A 16 6.09 6.98 -4.73
C PRO A 16 5.56 6.44 -3.39
N ASP A 17 5.38 7.30 -2.40
CA ASP A 17 4.99 6.91 -1.04
C ASP A 17 3.62 6.22 -0.99
N ASP A 18 2.68 6.64 -1.82
CA ASP A 18 1.35 6.02 -1.97
C ASP A 18 1.44 4.60 -2.53
N VAL A 19 2.34 4.37 -3.49
CA VAL A 19 2.60 3.04 -4.05
C VAL A 19 3.24 2.12 -3.01
N LYS A 20 4.23 2.60 -2.26
CA LYS A 20 4.86 1.83 -1.17
C LYS A 20 3.83 1.42 -0.12
N LEU A 21 3.02 2.38 0.33
CA LEU A 21 1.96 2.13 1.31
C LEU A 21 0.92 1.13 0.79
N ALA A 22 0.53 1.22 -0.48
CA ALA A 22 -0.40 0.27 -1.07
C ALA A 22 0.16 -1.16 -1.04
N VAL A 23 1.45 -1.36 -1.34
CA VAL A 23 2.09 -2.68 -1.26
C VAL A 23 2.15 -3.19 0.17
N ASP A 24 2.52 -2.34 1.14
CA ASP A 24 2.54 -2.72 2.56
C ASP A 24 1.15 -3.14 3.05
N LEU A 25 0.11 -2.41 2.66
CA LEU A 25 -1.27 -2.73 3.01
C LEU A 25 -1.72 -4.06 2.40
N ILE A 26 -1.39 -4.33 1.14
CA ILE A 26 -1.70 -5.61 0.49
C ILE A 26 -1.02 -6.75 1.23
N TYR A 27 0.28 -6.62 1.52
CA TYR A 27 1.04 -7.61 2.28
C TYR A 27 0.40 -7.91 3.65
N LEU A 28 -0.03 -6.87 4.39
CA LEU A 28 -0.70 -7.05 5.67
C LEU A 28 -2.03 -7.80 5.54
N LEU A 29 -2.84 -7.48 4.54
CA LEU A 29 -4.14 -8.12 4.31
C LEU A 29 -3.98 -9.60 3.94
N GLU A 30 -3.03 -9.91 3.05
CA GLU A 30 -2.72 -11.27 2.64
C GLU A 30 -2.16 -12.10 3.80
N ASN A 31 -1.23 -11.54 4.57
CA ASN A 31 -0.59 -12.25 5.69
C ASN A 31 -1.58 -12.59 6.83
N HIS A 32 -2.69 -11.86 6.93
CA HIS A 32 -3.77 -12.16 7.87
C HIS A 32 -4.94 -12.92 7.22
N ALA A 33 -4.79 -13.37 5.96
CA ALA A 33 -5.80 -14.07 5.19
C ALA A 33 -7.17 -13.35 5.19
N ILE A 34 -7.14 -12.02 5.10
CA ILE A 34 -8.36 -11.22 5.04
C ILE A 34 -9.04 -11.46 3.70
N ASP A 35 -10.33 -11.79 3.75
CA ASP A 35 -11.15 -11.95 2.56
C ASP A 35 -11.15 -10.65 1.70
N PRO A 36 -10.95 -10.75 0.37
CA PRO A 36 -10.85 -9.58 -0.50
C PRO A 36 -12.06 -8.63 -0.43
N ASP A 37 -13.28 -9.15 -0.35
CA ASP A 37 -14.48 -8.31 -0.27
C ASP A 37 -14.55 -7.56 1.07
N THR A 38 -14.13 -8.24 2.14
CA THR A 38 -13.97 -7.63 3.46
C THR A 38 -12.91 -6.52 3.45
N ALA A 39 -11.75 -6.77 2.83
CA ALA A 39 -10.67 -5.79 2.71
C ALA A 39 -11.10 -4.56 1.91
N LEU A 40 -11.76 -4.76 0.77
CA LEU A 40 -12.28 -3.67 -0.07
C LEU A 40 -13.31 -2.81 0.68
N SER A 41 -14.22 -3.45 1.42
CA SER A 41 -15.21 -2.75 2.25
C SER A 41 -14.53 -1.87 3.32
N ALA A 42 -13.51 -2.40 4.00
CA ALA A 42 -12.74 -1.65 5.00
C ALA A 42 -11.96 -0.48 4.37
N ILE A 43 -11.30 -0.70 3.22
CA ILE A 43 -10.56 0.35 2.49
C ILE A 43 -11.49 1.49 2.09
N GLU A 44 -12.73 1.21 1.66
CA GLU A 44 -13.71 2.25 1.33
C GLU A 44 -14.17 3.04 2.58
N MET A 45 -14.21 2.42 3.77
CA MET A 45 -14.46 3.15 5.02
C MET A 45 -13.29 4.08 5.37
N VAL A 46 -12.05 3.57 5.29
CA VAL A 46 -10.83 4.35 5.54
C VAL A 46 -10.74 5.54 4.58
N ARG A 47 -10.99 5.31 3.28
CA ARG A 47 -11.02 6.37 2.27
C ARG A 47 -12.01 7.48 2.63
N ARG A 48 -13.24 7.12 3.04
CA ARG A 48 -14.27 8.09 3.45
C ARG A 48 -13.83 8.91 4.67
N ASP A 49 -13.21 8.28 5.66
CA ASP A 49 -12.67 8.96 6.85
C ASP A 49 -11.53 9.93 6.48
N LEU A 50 -10.59 9.51 5.64
CA LEU A 50 -9.50 10.37 5.16
C LEU A 50 -10.02 11.57 4.34
N LEU A 51 -11.04 11.37 3.50
CA LEU A 51 -11.69 12.46 2.77
C LEU A 51 -12.38 13.44 3.72
N ALA A 52 -13.05 12.94 4.76
CA ALA A 52 -13.65 13.80 5.79
C ALA A 52 -12.58 14.62 6.51
N LYS A 53 -11.47 14.01 6.93
CA LYS A 53 -10.35 14.70 7.59
C LYS A 53 -9.69 15.75 6.70
N LYS A 54 -9.51 15.46 5.41
CA LYS A 54 -8.95 16.42 4.43
C LYS A 54 -9.83 17.66 4.26
N ASN A 55 -11.15 17.49 4.37
CA ASN A 55 -12.13 18.55 4.14
C ASN A 55 -12.55 19.28 5.44
N SER A 56 -12.12 18.80 6.61
CA SER A 56 -12.33 19.48 7.88
C SER A 56 -11.36 20.67 8.00
N PRO A 57 -11.85 21.88 8.30
CA PRO A 57 -10.97 23.00 8.62
C PRO A 57 -10.16 22.69 9.90
N PRO A 58 -8.92 23.20 10.01
CA PRO A 58 -8.05 22.99 11.16
C PRO A 58 -8.66 23.53 12.46
#